data_AF-B2T2G3-F1
#
_entry.id   AF-B2T2G3-F1
#
_cell.length_a   1.000
_cell.length_b   1.000
_cell.length_c   1.000
_cell.angle_alpha   90.00
_cell.angle_beta   90.00
_cell.angle_gamma   90.00
#
_symmetry.space_group_name_H-M   'P 1'
#
loop_
_entity.id
_entity.type
_entity.pdbx_description
1 polymer ?
#
loop_
_entity_poly.entity_id
_entity_poly.type
_entity_poly.pdbx_seq_one_letter_code
_entity_poly.pdbx_strand_id
1 'polypeptide(L)'
;MVRGTHSKKEVEAALAYAEKNGWRIQGGGKGHAWGKMYCPDKDAECRCGEFCISSVWSTPKNPGSHARHLRRIVDNCTARR
;
A
#
# COMPACT_ATOMS: atom_id res chain seq x y z
N MET A 1 -3.43 -1.92 -16.60
CA MET A 1 -2.03 -2.34 -16.39
C MET A 1 -1.99 -3.24 -15.18
N VAL A 2 -1.69 -4.52 -15.38
CA VAL A 2 -1.48 -5.48 -14.29
C VAL A 2 -0.26 -5.01 -13.50
N ARG A 3 -0.41 -4.79 -12.19
CA ARG A 3 0.74 -4.48 -11.33
C ARG A 3 1.75 -5.63 -11.45
N GLY A 4 3.04 -5.31 -11.47
CA GLY A 4 4.06 -6.36 -11.31
C GLY A 4 3.85 -7.11 -9.99
N THR A 5 4.52 -8.22 -9.79
CA THR A 5 4.58 -8.92 -8.51
C THR A 5 5.75 -8.41 -7.68
N HIS A 6 5.58 -8.24 -6.37
CA HIS A 6 6.67 -7.85 -5.49
C HIS A 6 7.54 -9.08 -5.15
N SER A 7 8.87 -8.97 -5.26
CA SER A 7 9.77 -10.11 -5.02
C SER A 7 9.72 -10.66 -3.59
N LYS A 8 9.26 -9.83 -2.64
CA LYS A 8 9.06 -10.21 -1.22
C LYS A 8 7.61 -10.65 -0.99
N LYS A 9 7.43 -11.92 -0.63
CA LYS A 9 6.12 -12.54 -0.37
C LYS A 9 5.30 -11.82 0.71
N GLU A 10 5.94 -11.33 1.77
CA GLU A 10 5.25 -10.62 2.86
C GLU A 10 4.61 -9.32 2.37
N VAL A 11 5.35 -8.55 1.57
CA VAL A 11 4.86 -7.30 0.97
C VAL A 11 3.76 -7.62 -0.04
N GLU A 12 3.95 -8.61 -0.89
CA GLU A 12 2.94 -9.06 -1.85
C GLU A 12 1.62 -9.44 -1.17
N ALA A 13 1.69 -10.19 -0.06
CA ALA A 13 0.52 -10.55 0.73
C ALA A 13 -0.15 -9.34 1.42
N ALA A 14 0.58 -8.25 1.66
CA ALA A 14 -0.01 -7.00 2.13
C ALA A 14 -0.66 -6.22 0.99
N LEU A 15 -0.08 -6.22 -0.22
CA LEU A 15 -0.65 -5.59 -1.41
C LEU A 15 -1.96 -6.29 -1.82
N ALA A 16 -1.98 -7.63 -1.85
CA ALA A 16 -3.18 -8.40 -2.13
C ALA A 16 -4.29 -8.13 -1.10
N TYR A 17 -3.93 -7.97 0.18
CA TYR A 17 -4.88 -7.58 1.22
C TYR A 17 -5.43 -6.16 0.97
N ALA A 18 -4.57 -5.22 0.59
CA ALA A 18 -4.99 -3.86 0.25
C ALA A 18 -5.96 -3.84 -0.94
N GLU A 19 -5.66 -4.57 -2.02
CA GLU A 19 -6.56 -4.69 -3.19
C GLU A 19 -7.91 -5.30 -2.82
N LYS A 20 -7.92 -6.37 -2.00
CA LYS A 20 -9.16 -6.95 -1.49
C LYS A 20 -10.00 -5.94 -0.70
N ASN A 21 -9.34 -4.98 -0.07
CA ASN A 21 -9.99 -3.88 0.65
C ASN A 21 -10.28 -2.65 -0.25
N GLY A 22 -10.15 -2.77 -1.57
CA GLY A 22 -10.47 -1.71 -2.53
C GLY A 22 -9.35 -0.69 -2.73
N TRP A 23 -8.16 -0.89 -2.16
CA TRP A 23 -7.04 -0.01 -2.42
C TRP A 23 -6.47 -0.23 -3.82
N ARG A 24 -6.13 0.86 -4.48
CA ARG A 24 -5.57 0.84 -5.82
C ARG A 24 -4.05 0.78 -5.73
N ILE A 25 -3.46 -0.33 -6.15
CA ILE A 25 -2.01 -0.52 -6.16
C ILE A 25 -1.45 -0.21 -7.54
N GLN A 26 -0.48 0.69 -7.61
CA GLN A 26 0.25 1.01 -8.84
C GLN A 26 1.71 0.55 -8.67
N GLY A 27 2.09 -0.49 -9.41
CA GLY A 27 3.48 -0.89 -9.55
C GLY A 27 4.24 0.01 -10.54
N GLY A 28 5.57 -0.15 -10.60
CA GLY A 28 6.43 0.55 -11.56
C GLY A 28 7.08 1.82 -11.01
N GLY A 29 7.40 1.84 -9.71
CA GLY A 29 8.20 2.90 -9.13
C GLY A 29 9.61 2.97 -9.74
N LYS A 30 10.19 4.17 -9.77
CA LYS A 30 11.58 4.39 -10.21
C LYS A 30 12.53 4.27 -9.01
N GLY A 31 13.60 3.50 -9.15
CA GLY A 31 14.66 3.37 -8.15
C GLY A 31 14.28 2.49 -6.95
N HIS A 32 14.29 3.07 -5.74
CA HIS A 32 14.10 2.34 -4.48
C HIS A 32 12.64 1.98 -4.16
N ALA A 33 11.69 2.68 -4.77
CA ALA A 33 10.26 2.39 -4.62
C ALA A 33 9.82 1.39 -5.69
N TRP A 34 9.14 0.33 -5.26
CA TRP A 34 8.50 -0.63 -6.14
C TRP A 34 7.23 -0.07 -6.78
N GLY A 35 6.48 0.71 -5.99
CA GLY A 35 5.19 1.24 -6.40
C GLY A 35 4.56 2.11 -5.32
N LYS A 36 3.29 2.45 -5.51
CA LYS A 36 2.48 3.24 -4.59
C LYS A 36 1.10 2.61 -4.43
N MET A 37 0.57 2.62 -3.22
CA MET A 37 -0.83 2.29 -2.94
C MET A 37 -1.64 3.57 -2.77
N TYR A 38 -2.80 3.60 -3.39
CA TYR A 38 -3.73 4.71 -3.40
C TYR A 38 -5.01 4.29 -2.70
N CYS A 39 -5.44 5.15 -1.81
CA CYS A 39 -6.68 5.06 -1.07
C CYS A 39 -7.87 5.30 -2.00
N PRO A 40 -8.94 4.48 -1.91
CA PRO A 40 -10.09 4.58 -2.80
C PRO A 40 -10.91 5.86 -2.56
N ASP A 41 -11.10 6.25 -1.31
CA ASP A 41 -12.12 7.24 -0.97
C ASP A 41 -11.66 8.71 -1.03
N LYS A 42 -10.35 8.97 -1.26
CA LYS A 42 -9.78 10.35 -1.25
C LYS A 42 -10.31 11.23 -0.10
N ASP A 43 -10.63 10.61 1.02
CA ASP A 43 -11.36 11.28 2.07
C ASP A 43 -10.39 12.03 2.99
N ALA A 44 -10.73 13.27 3.33
CA ALA A 44 -9.89 14.10 4.18
C ALA A 44 -9.78 13.56 5.62
N GLU A 45 -10.72 12.73 6.06
CA GLU A 45 -10.72 12.12 7.38
C GLU A 45 -10.02 10.76 7.41
N CYS A 46 -9.75 10.11 6.27
CA CYS A 46 -9.11 8.79 6.26
C CYS A 46 -7.64 8.83 6.75
N ARG A 47 -6.98 10.01 6.78
CA ARG A 47 -5.58 10.17 7.25
C ARG A 47 -5.15 11.65 7.40
N CYS A 48 -6.04 12.53 7.86
CA CYS A 48 -5.78 13.97 8.03
C CYS A 48 -5.49 14.74 6.73
N GLY A 49 -6.27 14.51 5.67
CA GLY A 49 -6.45 15.48 4.59
C GLY A 49 -5.37 15.53 3.52
N GLU A 50 -4.13 15.14 3.82
CA GLU A 50 -3.01 15.54 2.95
C GLU A 50 -2.55 14.47 1.95
N PHE A 51 -2.35 13.20 2.34
CA PHE A 51 -1.82 12.18 1.40
C PHE A 51 -2.24 10.74 1.74
N CYS A 52 -3.42 10.31 1.28
CA CYS A 52 -3.88 8.91 1.36
C CYS A 52 -3.15 8.01 0.31
N ILE A 53 -1.82 8.13 0.23
CA ILE A 53 -0.95 7.39 -0.69
C ILE A 53 0.25 6.87 0.11
N SER A 54 0.55 5.57 0.00
CA SER A 54 1.74 5.00 0.63
C SER A 54 2.69 4.42 -0.39
N SER A 55 3.98 4.73 -0.24
CA SER A 55 5.03 4.21 -1.11
C SER A 55 5.44 2.80 -0.65
N VAL A 56 5.48 1.88 -1.60
CA VAL A 56 5.91 0.49 -1.41
C VAL A 56 7.37 0.40 -1.82
N TRP A 57 8.23 -0.04 -0.92
CA TRP A 57 9.68 -0.13 -1.17
C TRP A 57 10.06 -1.49 -1.77
N SER A 58 10.91 -1.52 -2.79
CA SER A 58 11.39 -2.77 -3.43
C SER A 58 12.31 -3.58 -2.52
N THR A 59 13.17 -2.88 -1.77
CA THR A 59 14.21 -3.47 -0.92
C THR A 59 14.10 -2.98 0.53
N PRO A 60 13.00 -3.31 1.25
CA PRO A 60 12.86 -2.94 2.65
C PRO A 60 13.86 -3.76 3.48
N LYS A 61 14.53 -3.12 4.45
CA LYS A 61 15.44 -3.79 5.40
C LYS A 61 14.75 -4.92 6.17
N ASN A 62 13.46 -4.75 6.46
CA ASN A 62 12.61 -5.78 7.06
C ASN A 62 11.26 -5.87 6.30
N PRO A 63 11.10 -6.86 5.39
CA PRO A 63 9.89 -7.00 4.58
C PRO A 63 8.63 -7.25 5.41
N GLY A 64 8.70 -8.02 6.49
CA GLY A 64 7.57 -8.32 7.36
C GLY A 64 7.06 -7.12 8.16
N SER A 65 7.96 -6.26 8.64
CA SER A 65 7.56 -5.01 9.29
C SER A 65 6.94 -4.04 8.28
N HIS A 66 7.49 -3.95 7.07
CA HIS A 66 6.92 -3.11 6.02
C HIS A 66 5.53 -3.60 5.60
N ALA A 67 5.35 -4.91 5.43
CA ALA A 67 4.06 -5.52 5.13
C ALA A 67 3.01 -5.24 6.22
N ARG A 68 3.37 -5.39 7.50
CA ARG A 68 2.49 -5.04 8.63
C ARG A 68 2.13 -3.56 8.63
N HIS A 69 3.07 -2.69 8.29
CA HIS A 69 2.80 -1.26 8.15
C HIS A 69 1.74 -1.03 7.06
N LEU A 70 1.93 -1.59 5.85
CA LEU A 70 0.97 -1.45 4.75
C LEU A 70 -0.43 -1.95 5.13
N ARG A 71 -0.53 -3.11 5.80
CA ARG A 71 -1.80 -3.64 6.31
C ARG A 71 -2.46 -2.69 7.31
N ARG A 72 -1.68 -2.16 8.26
CA ARG A 72 -2.18 -1.19 9.25
C ARG A 72 -2.74 0.07 8.57
N ILE A 73 -2.15 0.52 7.46
CA ILE A 73 -2.69 1.65 6.68
C ILE A 73 -4.09 1.31 6.14
N VAL A 74 -4.27 0.11 5.60
CA VAL A 74 -5.56 -0.37 5.11
C VAL A 74 -6.58 -0.46 6.24
N ASP A 75 -6.20 -1.08 7.36
CA ASP A 75 -7.08 -1.32 8.50
C ASP A 75 -7.49 -0.03 9.23
N ASN A 76 -6.64 1.01 9.22
CA ASN A 76 -6.93 2.29 9.86
C ASN A 76 -7.56 3.32 8.92
N CYS A 77 -7.95 2.96 7.69
CA CYS A 77 -8.68 3.91 6.86
C CYS A 77 -10.13 4.06 7.36
N THR A 78 -10.45 5.27 7.80
CA THR A 78 -11.74 5.64 8.40
C THR A 78 -12.90 5.57 7.41
N ALA A 79 -12.65 5.59 6.09
CA ALA A 79 -13.69 5.49 5.06
C ALA A 79 -14.47 4.16 5.06
N ARG A 80 -14.08 3.18 5.89
CA ARG A 80 -14.77 1.89 6.07
C ARG A 80 -15.27 1.66 7.50
N ARG A 81 -15.34 2.70 8.35
CA ARG A 81 -15.93 2.64 9.70
C ARG A 81 -17.38 3.09 9.70
#